data_AF-A0A0S7EIM3-F1
#
_entry.id   AF-A0A0S7EIM3-F1
#
_cell.length_a   1.000
_cell.length_b   1.000
_cell.length_c   1.000
_cell.angle_alpha   90.00
_cell.angle_beta   90.00
_cell.angle_gamma   90.00
#
_symmetry.space_group_name_H-M   'P 1'
#
loop_
_entity.id
_entity.type
_entity.pdbx_description
1 polymer ?
#
loop_
_entity_poly.entity_id
_entity_poly.type
_entity_poly.pdbx_seq_one_letter_code
_entity_poly.pdbx_strand_id
1 'polypeptide(L)'
;STSGCLELSFHYYLFGTSTTMEIRVHAITAGGSLGDPLFTVTGNQGKGWKPAVVRLEGTGNIQFVIVGKYGETPETDVAVDAVCIQKLKNISEGRFLFAVIVFFPEHPV
;
A
#
# COMPACT_ATOMS: atom_id res chain seq x y z
N SER A 1 -19.26 -20.30 -5.62
CA SER A 1 -18.13 -19.50 -5.13
C SER A 1 -18.66 -18.12 -4.75
N THR A 2 -18.64 -17.74 -3.47
CA THR A 2 -19.13 -16.43 -3.03
C THR A 2 -18.06 -15.38 -3.27
N SER A 3 -18.33 -14.41 -4.15
CA SER A 3 -17.49 -13.20 -4.28
C SER A 3 -17.58 -12.38 -3.00
N GLY A 4 -16.41 -12.07 -2.43
CA GLY A 4 -16.27 -11.17 -1.30
C GLY A 4 -15.64 -9.86 -1.77
N CYS A 5 -16.05 -8.75 -1.18
CA CYS A 5 -15.39 -7.47 -1.39
C CYS A 5 -14.44 -7.24 -0.21
N LEU A 6 -13.17 -6.96 -0.49
CA LEU A 6 -12.15 -6.62 0.50
C LEU A 6 -11.81 -5.14 0.41
N GLU A 7 -11.54 -4.53 1.55
CA GLU A 7 -11.07 -3.15 1.66
C GLU A 7 -9.74 -3.13 2.41
N LEU A 8 -8.70 -2.61 1.76
CA LEU A 8 -7.43 -2.23 2.38
C LEU A 8 -7.49 -0.74 2.69
N SER A 9 -7.33 -0.37 3.95
CA SER A 9 -7.13 1.01 4.38
C SER A 9 -5.75 1.18 5.00
N PHE A 10 -5.13 2.33 4.80
CA PHE A 10 -3.81 2.65 5.34
C PHE A 10 -3.59 4.16 5.39
N HIS A 11 -2.59 4.58 6.15
CA HIS A 11 -2.04 5.93 6.10
C HIS A 11 -0.68 5.89 5.45
N TYR A 12 -0.37 6.88 4.62
CA TYR A 12 0.94 7.02 3.99
C TYR A 12 1.53 8.40 4.22
N TYR A 13 2.85 8.47 4.17
CA TYR A 13 3.64 9.69 4.16
C TYR A 13 4.56 9.62 2.94
N LEU A 14 4.43 10.62 2.05
CA LEU A 14 5.20 10.71 0.82
C LEU A 14 5.64 12.16 0.61
N PHE A 15 6.82 12.50 1.15
CA PHE A 15 7.33 13.86 1.18
C PHE A 15 8.82 13.88 0.84
N GLY A 16 9.25 14.93 0.16
CA GLY A 16 10.61 15.01 -0.34
C GLY A 16 10.73 15.94 -1.52
N THR A 17 11.93 15.98 -2.09
CA THR A 17 12.24 16.74 -3.31
C THR A 17 11.99 15.92 -4.58
N SER A 18 11.89 14.59 -4.45
CA SER A 18 11.65 13.69 -5.57
C SER A 18 10.27 13.87 -6.20
N THR A 19 10.26 13.87 -7.54
CA THR A 19 9.06 13.83 -8.37
C THR A 19 8.64 12.41 -8.76
N THR A 20 9.55 11.43 -8.60
CA THR A 20 9.33 10.03 -9.02
C THR A 20 9.21 9.02 -7.87
N MET A 21 9.30 9.45 -6.61
CA MET A 21 8.95 8.62 -5.46
C MET A 21 7.48 8.24 -5.53
N GLU A 22 7.12 7.07 -5.02
CA GLU A 22 5.81 6.50 -5.32
C GLU A 22 5.39 5.45 -4.31
N ILE A 23 4.07 5.33 -4.10
CA ILE A 23 3.45 4.17 -3.46
C ILE A 23 2.45 3.56 -4.44
N ARG A 24 2.56 2.27 -4.67
CA ARG A 24 1.58 1.46 -5.43
C ARG A 24 0.96 0.39 -4.55
N VAL A 25 -0.29 0.05 -4.81
CA VAL A 25 -0.95 -1.13 -4.22
C VAL A 25 -1.35 -2.07 -5.34
N HIS A 26 -0.98 -3.33 -5.21
CA HIS A 26 -1.34 -4.42 -6.11
C HIS A 26 -2.12 -5.49 -5.34
N ALA A 27 -2.64 -6.48 -6.06
CA ALA A 27 -3.14 -7.71 -5.47
C ALA A 27 -2.59 -8.95 -6.19
N ILE A 28 -2.30 -9.99 -5.41
CA ILE A 28 -2.06 -11.34 -5.89
C ILE A 28 -3.31 -12.17 -5.63
N THR A 29 -3.82 -12.83 -6.66
CA THR A 29 -5.01 -13.71 -6.60
C THR A 29 -4.62 -15.17 -6.82
N ALA A 30 -5.60 -16.08 -6.97
CA ALA A 30 -5.40 -17.53 -7.08
C ALA A 30 -4.42 -17.99 -8.20
N GLY A 31 -4.07 -17.11 -9.16
CA GLY A 31 -3.05 -17.36 -10.18
C GLY A 31 -1.60 -17.09 -9.73
N GLY A 32 -1.38 -16.53 -8.53
CA GLY A 32 -0.05 -16.29 -7.95
C GLY A 32 0.74 -15.13 -8.59
N SER A 33 0.25 -14.51 -9.66
CA SER A 33 0.87 -13.35 -10.30
C SER A 33 0.49 -12.04 -9.62
N LEU A 34 1.43 -11.09 -9.62
CA LEU A 34 1.16 -9.70 -9.25
C LEU A 34 0.26 -9.07 -10.31
N GLY A 35 -0.93 -8.62 -9.92
CA GLY A 35 -1.85 -7.91 -10.81
C GLY A 35 -1.43 -6.47 -11.08
N ASP A 36 -2.20 -5.80 -11.95
CA ASP A 36 -2.08 -4.37 -12.19
C ASP A 36 -2.28 -3.55 -10.90
N PRO A 37 -1.69 -2.34 -10.81
CA PRO A 37 -1.85 -1.50 -9.64
C PRO A 37 -3.31 -1.09 -9.46
N LEU A 38 -3.84 -1.33 -8.26
CA LEU A 38 -5.16 -0.89 -7.80
C LEU A 38 -5.14 0.54 -7.26
N PHE A 39 -3.97 1.02 -6.84
CA PHE A 39 -3.74 2.39 -6.37
C PHE A 39 -2.31 2.80 -6.70
N THR A 40 -2.14 4.05 -7.07
CA THR A 40 -0.83 4.68 -7.31
C THR A 40 -0.89 6.12 -6.83
N VAL A 41 0.13 6.53 -6.07
CA VAL A 41 0.41 7.93 -5.77
C VAL A 41 1.89 8.21 -6.00
N THR A 42 2.18 9.30 -6.72
CA THR A 42 3.54 9.62 -7.19
C THR A 42 3.91 11.04 -6.81
N GLY A 43 5.19 11.27 -6.53
CA GLY A 43 5.76 12.57 -6.20
C GLY A 43 5.33 13.09 -4.84
N ASN A 44 5.72 14.32 -4.55
CA ASN A 44 5.49 14.98 -3.26
C ASN A 44 3.99 15.21 -2.96
N GLN A 45 3.51 14.60 -1.87
CA GLN A 45 2.14 14.74 -1.37
C GLN A 45 2.00 15.74 -0.22
N GLY A 46 3.07 16.49 0.05
CA GLY A 46 3.18 17.45 1.13
C GLY A 46 3.40 16.79 2.48
N LYS A 47 3.64 17.63 3.50
CA LYS A 47 3.81 17.16 4.88
C LYS A 47 2.50 16.57 5.42
N GLY A 48 2.66 15.62 6.33
CA GLY A 48 1.60 15.00 7.11
C GLY A 48 1.04 13.72 6.48
N TRP A 49 0.55 12.84 7.33
CA TRP A 49 -0.08 11.57 6.94
C TRP A 49 -1.32 11.77 6.07
N LYS A 50 -1.49 10.89 5.09
CA LYS A 50 -2.62 10.89 4.15
C LYS A 50 -3.33 9.53 4.21
N PRO A 51 -4.66 9.48 4.38
CA PRO A 51 -5.39 8.22 4.34
C PRO A 51 -5.57 7.74 2.90
N ALA A 52 -5.59 6.43 2.71
CA ALA A 52 -5.91 5.77 1.45
C ALA A 52 -6.79 4.54 1.69
N VAL A 53 -7.66 4.25 0.72
CA VAL A 53 -8.55 3.09 0.72
C VAL A 53 -8.54 2.44 -0.66
N VAL A 54 -8.33 1.13 -0.69
CA VAL A 54 -8.31 0.30 -1.91
C VAL A 54 -9.32 -0.81 -1.74
N ARG A 55 -10.25 -0.94 -2.69
CA ARG A 55 -11.27 -2.00 -2.67
C ARG A 55 -11.00 -2.99 -3.79
N LEU A 56 -11.20 -4.27 -3.49
CA LEU A 56 -11.05 -5.35 -4.45
C LEU A 56 -12.18 -6.37 -4.27
N GLU A 57 -12.90 -6.63 -5.35
CA GLU A 57 -13.84 -7.74 -5.41
C GLU A 57 -13.12 -8.99 -5.93
N GLY A 58 -13.32 -10.11 -5.26
CA GLY A 58 -12.71 -11.35 -5.71
C GLY A 58 -13.18 -12.58 -4.95
N THR A 59 -12.66 -13.73 -5.38
CA THR A 59 -12.91 -15.02 -4.72
C THR A 59 -11.56 -15.68 -4.44
N GLY A 60 -11.49 -16.46 -3.36
CA GLY A 60 -10.28 -17.19 -2.99
C GLY A 60 -9.29 -16.36 -2.16
N ASN A 61 -8.04 -16.82 -2.10
CA ASN A 61 -6.98 -16.20 -1.33
C ASN A 61 -6.45 -14.97 -2.06
N ILE A 62 -6.60 -13.80 -1.44
CA ILE A 62 -6.13 -12.51 -1.96
C ILE A 62 -5.04 -12.00 -1.04
N GLN A 63 -3.96 -11.47 -1.61
CA GLN A 63 -2.91 -10.77 -0.89
C GLN A 63 -2.76 -9.37 -1.47
N PHE A 64 -2.86 -8.33 -0.63
CA PHE A 64 -2.49 -6.97 -1.03
C PHE A 64 -0.97 -6.80 -0.94
N VAL A 65 -0.39 -6.10 -1.91
CA VAL A 65 1.04 -5.81 -1.95
C VAL A 65 1.21 -4.30 -2.08
N ILE A 66 1.75 -3.66 -1.04
CA ILE A 66 2.09 -2.24 -1.05
C ILE A 66 3.57 -2.11 -1.44
N VAL A 67 3.85 -1.40 -2.52
CA VAL A 67 5.22 -1.18 -3.03
C VAL A 67 5.56 0.29 -2.87
N GLY A 68 6.55 0.57 -2.02
CA GLY A 68 7.18 1.88 -1.95
C GLY A 68 8.36 1.95 -2.92
N LYS A 69 8.43 3.01 -3.72
CA LYS A 69 9.57 3.30 -4.59
C LYS A 69 10.27 4.55 -4.08
N TYR A 70 11.57 4.40 -3.85
CA TYR A 70 12.47 5.51 -3.56
C TYR A 70 12.57 6.46 -4.77
N GLY A 71 12.70 7.75 -4.48
CA GLY A 71 12.74 8.80 -5.46
C GLY A 71 14.08 8.93 -6.20
N GLU A 72 14.13 9.84 -7.17
CA GLU A 72 15.36 10.22 -7.86
C GLU A 72 16.28 11.15 -7.03
N THR A 73 15.85 11.56 -5.83
CA THR A 73 16.63 12.45 -4.94
C THR A 73 16.87 11.82 -3.56
N PRO A 74 17.98 12.18 -2.88
CA PRO A 74 18.29 11.73 -1.52
C PRO A 74 17.29 12.16 -0.44
N GLU A 75 16.51 13.22 -0.67
CA GLU A 75 15.47 13.67 0.24
C GLU A 75 14.14 13.07 -0.17
N THR A 76 13.96 11.79 0.17
CA THR A 76 12.71 11.05 -0.07
C THR A 76 12.31 10.33 1.22
N ASP A 77 11.16 10.73 1.77
CA ASP A 77 10.50 10.03 2.87
C ASP A 77 9.30 9.25 2.31
N VAL A 78 9.38 7.92 2.37
CA VAL A 78 8.26 7.01 2.05
C VAL A 78 7.94 6.18 3.30
N ALA A 79 6.74 6.35 3.84
CA ALA A 79 6.28 5.54 4.97
C ALA A 79 4.81 5.16 4.81
N VAL A 80 4.45 4.02 5.41
CA VAL A 80 3.09 3.48 5.47
C VAL A 80 2.84 3.01 6.90
N ASP A 81 1.66 3.35 7.44
CA ASP A 81 1.25 2.97 8.79
C ASP A 81 -0.28 2.75 8.85
N ALA A 82 -0.79 2.27 9.99
CA ALA A 82 -2.21 2.07 10.27
C ALA A 82 -2.94 1.25 9.18
N VAL A 83 -2.28 0.18 8.71
CA VAL A 83 -2.80 -0.72 7.67
C VAL A 83 -3.88 -1.64 8.26
N CYS A 84 -5.01 -1.73 7.59
CA CYS A 84 -6.14 -2.59 7.97
C CYS A 84 -6.80 -3.20 6.73
N ILE A 85 -7.17 -4.49 6.81
CA ILE A 85 -7.94 -5.18 5.77
C ILE A 85 -9.29 -5.61 6.35
N GLN A 86 -10.38 -5.31 5.65
CA GLN A 86 -11.74 -5.65 6.07
C GLN A 86 -12.50 -6.38 4.96
N LYS A 87 -13.36 -7.34 5.34
CA LYS A 87 -14.35 -7.92 4.43
C LYS A 87 -15.59 -7.04 4.43
N LEU A 88 -15.92 -6.48 3.28
CA LEU A 88 -17.13 -5.73 3.02
C LEU A 88 -18.31 -6.71 2.80
N LYS A 89 -18.72 -7.42 3.87
CA LYS A 89 -20.05 -8.04 4.12
C LYS A 89 -20.06 -8.80 5.46
N ASN A 90 -21.05 -8.50 6.30
CA ASN A 90 -21.43 -9.07 7.62
C ASN A 90 -20.35 -9.82 8.43
N ILE A 91 -19.60 -9.03 9.22
CA ILE A 91 -18.93 -9.30 10.51
C ILE A 91 -17.95 -10.49 10.59
N SER A 92 -16.66 -10.17 10.70
CA SER A 92 -15.87 -10.36 11.93
C SER A 92 -14.54 -9.65 11.77
N GLU A 93 -14.22 -8.84 12.77
CA GLU A 93 -13.01 -8.03 12.86
C GLU A 93 -11.78 -8.94 12.94
N GLY A 94 -10.83 -8.75 12.04
CA GLY A 94 -9.52 -9.39 12.11
C GLY A 94 -8.44 -8.32 12.11
N ARG A 95 -7.83 -8.06 13.27
CA ARG A 95 -6.57 -7.31 13.32
C ARG A 95 -5.46 -8.24 12.87
N PHE A 96 -4.97 -8.04 11.65
CA PHE A 96 -3.73 -8.63 11.19
C PHE A 96 -2.65 -7.55 11.19
N LEU A 97 -1.64 -7.74 12.05
CA LEU A 97 -0.40 -6.96 12.00
C LEU A 97 0.46 -7.54 10.88
N PHE A 98 0.84 -6.71 9.92
CA PHE A 98 1.86 -7.04 8.92
C PHE A 98 2.98 -5.99 8.95
N ALA A 99 4.19 -6.45 8.64
CA ALA A 99 5.43 -5.71 8.81
C ALA A 99 5.50 -4.49 7.87
N VAL A 100 5.84 -3.34 8.45
CA VAL A 100 6.19 -2.10 7.76
C VAL A 100 7.60 -2.26 7.20
N ILE A 101 7.76 -2.12 5.87
CA ILE A 101 9.07 -1.98 5.25
C ILE A 101 9.34 -0.48 5.13
N VAL A 102 10.23 0.03 5.98
CA VAL A 102 10.77 1.38 5.82
C VAL A 102 12.00 1.28 4.93
N PHE A 103 11.97 1.96 3.78
CA PHE A 103 13.15 2.10 2.93
C PHE A 103 13.85 3.39 3.32
N PHE A 104 14.93 3.28 4.09
CA PHE A 104 15.91 4.36 4.20
C PHE A 104 16.99 4.12 3.15
N PRO A 105 17.45 5.16 2.43
CA PRO A 105 18.65 5.03 1.64
C PRO A 105 19.81 4.69 2.59
N GLU A 106 20.58 3.66 2.26
CA GLU A 106 21.93 3.56 2.82
C GLU A 106 22.67 4.82 2.37
N HIS A 107 23.07 5.65 3.32
CA HIS A 107 23.97 6.76 3.02
C HIS A 107 25.24 6.16 2.38
N PRO A 108 25.65 6.62 1.17
CA PRO A 108 26.98 6.30 0.70
C PRO A 108 27.97 6.95 1.66
N VAL A 109 28.80 6.11 2.30
CA VAL A 109 30.01 6.52 3.03
C VAL A 109 30.99 7.19 2.09
#